data_AF-A0A929SEN4-F1
#
_entry.id   AF-A0A929SEN4-F1
#
_cell.length_a   1.000
_cell.length_b   1.000
_cell.length_c   1.000
_cell.angle_alpha   90.00
_cell.angle_beta   90.00
_cell.angle_gamma   90.00
#
_symmetry.space_group_name_H-M   'P 1'
#
loop_
_entity.id
_entity.type
_entity.pdbx_description
1 polymer ?
#
loop_
_entity_poly.entity_id
_entity_poly.type
_entity_poly.pdbx_seq_one_letter_code
_entity_poly.pdbx_strand_id
1 'polypeptide(L)' 'IPNDPRPAFRPSGIRIGTPAMTTRGVKSKDMIQIVDFIDQAIKKRDNPDSLAEIKAQVRDFALRFPLP' A
#
# COMPACT_ATOMS: atom_id res chain seq x y z
N ILE A 1 -3.27 13.45 12.52
CA ILE A 1 -2.63 14.50 11.68
C ILE A 1 -2.74 15.80 12.47
N PRO A 2 -1.72 16.68 12.50
CA PRO A 2 -1.81 17.93 13.25
C PRO A 2 -3.08 18.70 12.84
N ASN A 3 -3.89 19.10 13.80
CA ASN A 3 -5.14 19.86 13.59
C ASN A 3 -6.15 19.21 12.62
N ASP A 4 -6.23 17.87 12.59
CA ASP A 4 -7.24 17.17 11.77
C ASP A 4 -8.66 17.45 12.27
N PRO A 5 -9.55 18.03 11.45
CA PRO A 5 -10.94 18.28 11.85
C PRO A 5 -11.77 17.00 11.96
N ARG A 6 -11.27 15.85 11.47
CA ARG A 6 -12.03 14.60 11.48
C ARG A 6 -11.88 13.84 12.81
N PRO A 7 -12.88 13.03 13.20
CA PRO A 7 -12.84 12.23 14.42
C PRO A 7 -11.67 11.24 14.45
N ALA A 8 -11.24 10.86 15.65
CA ALA A 8 -10.12 9.92 15.86
C ALA A 8 -10.29 8.57 15.12
N PHE A 9 -11.53 8.08 15.00
CA PHE A 9 -11.85 6.83 14.30
C PHE A 9 -12.07 6.99 12.79
N ARG A 10 -12.01 8.22 12.26
CA ARG A 10 -12.10 8.52 10.82
C ARG A 10 -11.07 9.59 10.42
N PRO A 11 -9.77 9.33 10.61
CA PRO A 11 -8.73 10.32 10.36
C PRO A 11 -8.60 10.64 8.85
N SER A 12 -7.89 11.72 8.56
CA SER A 12 -7.67 12.20 7.19
C SER A 12 -6.51 11.57 6.42
N GLY A 13 -5.74 10.67 7.03
CA GLY A 13 -4.62 10.05 6.35
C GLY A 13 -4.17 8.72 6.94
N ILE A 14 -3.11 8.19 6.32
CA ILE A 14 -2.62 6.84 6.49
C ILE A 14 -1.15 6.90 6.93
N ARG A 15 -0.77 6.06 7.90
CA ARG A 15 0.64 5.90 8.31
C ARG A 15 1.23 4.69 7.60
N ILE A 16 2.36 4.88 6.94
CA ILE A 16 3.09 3.83 6.22
C ILE A 16 4.41 3.58 6.94
N GLY A 17 4.77 2.31 7.12
CA GLY A 17 6.04 1.89 7.71
C GLY A 17 6.72 0.83 6.85
N THR A 18 8.03 0.96 6.67
CA THR A 18 8.86 0.03 5.90
C THR A 18 9.40 -1.21 6.64
N PRO A 19 9.47 -1.29 8.00
CA PRO A 19 10.18 -2.39 8.68
C PRO A 19 9.76 -3.80 8.25
N ALA A 20 8.46 -4.07 8.17
CA ALA A 20 7.94 -5.39 7.81
C ALA A 20 8.33 -5.81 6.37
N MET A 21 8.45 -4.84 5.47
CA MET A 21 8.78 -5.09 4.06
C MET A 21 10.29 -5.24 3.88
N THR A 22 11.09 -4.42 4.55
CA THR A 22 12.55 -4.48 4.48
C THR A 22 13.10 -5.76 5.10
N THR A 23 12.48 -6.29 6.17
CA THR A 23 12.82 -7.61 6.73
C THR A 23 12.64 -8.75 5.73
N ARG A 24 11.70 -8.60 4.78
CA ARG A 24 11.44 -9.57 3.70
C ARG A 24 12.33 -9.38 2.46
N GLY A 25 13.26 -8.41 2.48
CA GLY A 25 14.20 -8.17 1.40
C GLY A 25 13.76 -7.13 0.36
N VAL A 26 12.68 -6.38 0.61
CA VAL A 26 12.26 -5.26 -0.25
C VAL A 26 13.30 -4.14 -0.21
N LYS A 27 13.71 -3.64 -1.38
CA LYS A 27 14.70 -2.55 -1.51
C LYS A 27 14.05 -1.25 -2.01
N SER A 28 14.81 -0.16 -1.99
CA SER A 28 14.34 1.16 -2.43
C SER A 28 13.78 1.20 -3.85
N LYS A 29 14.28 0.36 -4.77
CA LYS A 29 13.75 0.26 -6.14
C LYS A 29 12.36 -0.37 -6.18
N ASP A 30 12.11 -1.36 -5.32
CA ASP A 30 10.82 -2.04 -5.20
C ASP A 30 9.76 -1.12 -4.55
N MET A 31 10.19 -0.19 -3.70
CA MET A 31 9.30 0.79 -3.06
C MET A 31 8.57 1.68 -4.06
N ILE A 32 9.16 1.97 -5.22
CA ILE A 32 8.49 2.76 -6.27
C ILE A 32 7.23 2.02 -6.75
N GLN A 33 7.35 0.72 -7.00
CA GLN A 33 6.21 -0.11 -7.41
C GLN A 33 5.12 -0.20 -6.34
N ILE A 34 5.53 -0.29 -5.06
CA ILE A 34 4.59 -0.34 -3.94
C ILE A 34 3.81 0.97 -3.81
N VAL A 35 4.48 2.12 -3.96
CA VAL A 35 3.83 3.44 -3.95
C VAL A 35 2.89 3.58 -5.14
N ASP A 36 3.26 3.08 -6.31
CA ASP A 36 2.38 3.07 -7.48
C ASP A 36 1.10 2.26 -7.24
N PHE A 37 1.19 1.08 -6.63
CA PHE A 37 -0.01 0.31 -6.24
C PHE A 37 -0.90 1.07 -5.25
N ILE A 38 -0.30 1.77 -4.27
CA ILE A 38 -1.04 2.57 -3.29
C ILE A 38 -1.76 3.73 -3.99
N ASP A 39 -1.07 4.46 -4.87
CA ASP A 39 -1.63 5.59 -5.62
C ASP A 39 -2.78 5.14 -6.54
N GLN A 40 -2.59 4.04 -7.28
CA GLN A 40 -3.63 3.47 -8.12
C GLN A 40 -4.86 3.04 -7.30
N ALA A 41 -4.66 2.39 -6.15
CA ALA A 41 -5.77 1.97 -5.29
C ALA A 41 -6.54 3.15 -4.70
N ILE A 42 -5.85 4.24 -4.33
CA ILE A 42 -6.50 5.47 -3.85
C ILE A 42 -7.32 6.13 -4.96
N LYS A 43 -6.75 6.24 -6.17
CA LYS A 43 -7.41 6.86 -7.33
C LYS A 43 -8.62 6.06 -7.83
N LYS A 44 -8.52 4.73 -7.82
CA LYS A 44 -9.57 3.82 -8.32
C LYS A 44 -10.42 3.21 -7.20
N ARG A 45 -10.45 3.82 -6.01
CA ARG A 45 -11.10 3.27 -4.81
C ARG A 45 -12.58 2.90 -4.98
N ASP A 46 -13.27 3.56 -5.91
CA ASP A 46 -14.70 3.37 -6.18
C ASP A 46 -14.96 2.35 -7.31
N ASN A 47 -13.92 1.71 -7.86
CA ASN A 47 -14.00 0.71 -8.93
C ASN A 47 -13.54 -0.68 -8.43
N PRO A 48 -14.48 -1.59 -8.12
CA PRO A 48 -14.16 -2.93 -7.59
C PRO A 48 -13.29 -3.78 -8.52
N ASP A 49 -13.51 -3.72 -9.83
CA ASP A 49 -12.77 -4.52 -10.81
C ASP A 49 -11.29 -4.10 -10.86
N SER A 50 -11.05 -2.79 -10.84
CA SER A 50 -9.69 -2.25 -10.76
C SER A 50 -8.99 -2.63 -9.46
N LEU A 51 -9.70 -2.65 -8.34
CA LEU A 51 -9.13 -3.09 -7.05
C LEU A 51 -8.82 -4.60 -7.06
N ALA A 52 -9.63 -5.41 -7.73
CA ALA A 52 -9.35 -6.84 -7.91
C ALA A 52 -8.07 -7.08 -8.73
N GLU A 53 -7.88 -6.31 -9.80
CA GLU A 53 -6.67 -6.35 -10.63
C GLU A 53 -5.42 -5.94 -9.83
N ILE A 54 -5.47 -4.79 -9.15
CA ILE A 54 -4.36 -4.30 -8.31
C ILE A 54 -4.04 -5.33 -7.22
N LYS A 55 -5.04 -5.95 -6.61
CA LYS A 55 -4.84 -7.00 -5.60
C LYS A 55 -4.08 -8.21 -6.16
N ALA A 56 -4.39 -8.63 -7.39
CA ALA A 56 -3.67 -9.72 -8.05
C ALA A 56 -2.20 -9.34 -8.28
N GLN A 57 -1.95 -8.15 -8.84
CA GLN A 57 -0.59 -7.63 -9.07
C GLN A 57 0.22 -7.52 -7.76
N VAL A 58 -0.39 -7.01 -6.69
CA VAL A 58 0.23 -6.91 -5.36
C VAL A 58 0.57 -8.30 -4.81
N ARG A 59 -0.30 -9.29 -5.00
CA ARG A 59 -0.05 -10.68 -4.57
C ARG A 59 1.17 -11.24 -5.29
N ASP A 60 1.21 -11.14 -6.61
CA ASP A 60 2.31 -11.66 -7.42
C ASP A 60 3.63 -10.97 -7.07
N PHE A 61 3.59 -9.65 -6.85
CA PHE A 61 4.72 -8.90 -6.37
C PHE A 61 5.21 -9.38 -4.99
N ALA A 62 4.29 -9.61 -4.04
CA ALA A 62 4.62 -10.00 -2.67
C ALA A 62 5.17 -11.44 -2.59
N LEU A 63 4.78 -12.33 -3.50
CA LEU A 63 5.29 -13.70 -3.57
C LEU A 63 6.78 -13.77 -3.92
N ARG A 64 7.35 -12.72 -4.54
CA ARG A 64 8.80 -12.61 -4.79
C ARG A 64 9.62 -12.44 -3.50
N PHE A 65 8.97 -12.11 -2.38
CA PHE A 65 9.59 -11.88 -1.09
C PHE A 65 9.03 -12.88 -0.06
N PRO A 66 9.61 -14.08 0.08
CA PRO A 66 9.09 -15.11 0.99
C PRO A 66 9.07 -14.62 2.44
N LEU A 67 8.19 -15.22 3.24
CA LEU A 67 8.14 -14.95 4.68
C LEU A 67 9.28 -15.72 5.37
N PRO A 68 10.01 -15.08 6.30
CA PRO A 68 10.98 -15.76 7.15
C PRO A 68 10.31 -16.71 8.15
#